data_AF-A0A3N5EWF9-F1
#
_entry.id   AF-A0A3N5EWF9-F1
#
_cell.length_a   1.000
_cell.length_b   1.000
_cell.length_c   1.000
_cell.angle_alpha   90.00
_cell.angle_beta   90.00
_cell.angle_gamma   90.00
#
_symmetry.space_group_name_H-M   'P 1'
#
loop_
_entity.id
_entity.type
_entity.pdbx_description
1 polymer ?
#
loop_
_entity_poly.entity_id
_entity_poly.type
_entity_poly.pdbx_seq_one_letter_code
_entity_poly.pdbx_strand_id
1 'polypeptide(L)' 'MSLHGRRIDDLCRWGWTYREIGRRVGCTQSALSRMRSNPAYEPHYWMGLALTRLWIDAARKRRDMLRAGNS' A
#
# COMPACT_ATOMS: atom_id res chain seq x y z
N MET A 1 4.56 13.24 6.48
CA MET A 1 4.33 11.81 6.15
C MET A 1 4.63 11.57 4.68
N SER A 2 5.41 10.54 4.34
CA SER A 2 5.82 10.22 2.96
C SER A 2 4.63 9.76 2.09
N LEU A 3 4.77 9.84 0.77
CA LEU A 3 3.79 9.29 -0.17
C LEU A 3 3.60 7.78 0.03
N HIS A 4 4.69 7.05 0.28
CA HIS A 4 4.65 5.63 0.56
C HIS A 4 3.91 5.32 1.86
N GLY A 5 4.14 6.11 2.92
CA GLY A 5 3.41 5.97 4.18
C GLY A 5 1.91 6.15 4.03
N ARG A 6 1.46 7.16 3.25
CA ARG A 6 0.03 7.35 2.95
C ARG A 6 -0.59 6.13 2.29
N ARG A 7 0.09 5.55 1.29
CA ARG A 7 -0.40 4.37 0.58
C ARG A 7 -0.48 3.14 1.48
N ILE A 8 0.49 2.95 2.38
CA ILE A 8 0.48 1.85 3.36
C ILE A 8 -0.70 2.02 4.33
N ASP A 9 -0.93 3.23 4.82
CA ASP A 9 -2.06 3.52 5.71
C ASP A 9 -3.40 3.28 5.03
N ASP A 10 -3.57 3.72 3.78
CA ASP A 10 -4.78 3.47 3.00
C ASP A 10 -5.04 1.97 2.82
N LEU A 11 -4.01 1.20 2.43
CA LEU A 11 -4.12 -0.25 2.30
C LEU A 11 -4.55 -0.90 3.62
N CYS A 12 -3.96 -0.49 4.75
CA CYS A 12 -4.35 -0.98 6.07
C CYS A 12 -5.81 -0.63 6.40
N ARG A 13 -6.25 0.60 6.11
CA ARG A 13 -7.65 1.02 6.28
C ARG A 13 -8.62 0.25 5.38
N TRP A 14 -8.14 -0.26 4.25
CA TRP A 14 -8.91 -1.12 3.35
C TRP A 14 -8.82 -2.62 3.70
N GLY A 15 -8.25 -2.96 4.86
CA GLY A 15 -8.23 -4.32 5.40
C GLY A 15 -6.98 -5.13 5.02
N TRP A 16 -5.98 -4.55 4.37
CA TRP A 16 -4.73 -5.26 4.08
C TRP A 16 -3.81 -5.28 5.30
N THR A 17 -3.25 -6.45 5.59
CA THR A 17 -2.23 -6.59 6.64
C THR A 17 -0.84 -6.25 6.11
N TYR A 18 0.06 -5.83 6.99
CA TYR A 18 1.48 -5.62 6.66
C TYR A 18 2.13 -6.86 6.03
N ARG A 19 1.72 -8.06 6.45
CA ARG A 19 2.20 -9.32 5.89
C ARG A 19 1.79 -9.47 4.43
N GLU A 20 0.54 -9.19 4.08
CA GLU A 20 0.03 -9.28 2.70
C GLU A 20 0.65 -8.23 1.80
N ILE A 21 0.76 -6.99 2.29
CA ILE A 21 1.41 -5.90 1.57
C ILE A 21 2.86 -6.29 1.29
N GLY A 22 3.61 -6.76 2.30
CA GLY A 22 5.01 -7.14 2.15
C GLY A 22 5.20 -8.26 1.13
N ARG A 23 4.33 -9.28 1.16
CA ARG A 23 4.32 -10.37 0.19
C ARG A 23 4.06 -9.90 -1.24
N ARG A 24 3.19 -8.90 -1.45
CA ARG A 24 2.88 -8.36 -2.79
C ARG A 24 3.91 -7.38 -3.30
N VAL A 25 4.52 -6.63 -2.41
CA VAL A 25 5.56 -5.64 -2.74
C VAL A 25 6.94 -6.29 -2.87
N GLY A 26 7.12 -7.49 -2.31
CA GLY A 26 8.41 -8.19 -2.31
C GLY A 26 9.37 -7.67 -1.24
N CYS A 27 8.84 -7.27 -0.07
CA CYS A 27 9.63 -6.70 1.01
C CYS A 27 9.20 -7.19 2.40
N THR A 28 10.07 -6.96 3.39
CA THR A 28 9.81 -7.33 4.78
C THR A 28 8.85 -6.35 5.45
N GLN A 29 8.16 -6.80 6.51
CA GLN A 29 7.31 -5.92 7.31
C GLN A 29 8.09 -4.76 7.92
N SER A 30 9.36 -4.98 8.30
CA SER A 30 10.24 -3.94 8.81
C SER A 30 10.60 -2.89 7.76
N ALA A 31 10.72 -3.27 6.47
CA ALA A 31 10.89 -2.32 5.37
C ALA A 31 9.63 -1.45 5.21
N LEU A 32 8.43 -2.05 5.22
CA LEU A 32 7.17 -1.30 5.19
C LEU A 32 7.02 -0.36 6.39
N SER A 33 7.39 -0.81 7.59
CA SER A 33 7.36 0.03 8.79
C SER A 33 8.24 1.25 8.62
N ARG A 34 9.46 1.08 8.11
CA ARG A 34 10.38 2.18 7.82
C ARG A 34 9.85 3.12 6.73
N MET A 35 9.30 2.60 5.64
CA MET A 35 8.65 3.40 4.58
C MET A 35 7.52 4.27 5.11
N ARG A 36 6.76 3.76 6.09
CA ARG A 36 5.64 4.47 6.72
C ARG A 36 6.11 5.52 7.72
N SER A 37 7.02 5.15 8.62
CA SER A 37 7.38 5.99 9.78
C SER A 37 8.49 6.99 9.50
N ASN A 38 9.35 6.75 8.51
CA ASN A 38 10.48 7.63 8.19
C ASN A 38 10.24 8.37 6.86
N PRO A 39 9.99 9.69 6.89
CA PRO A 39 9.81 10.49 5.68
C PRO A 39 11.02 10.53 4.75
N ALA A 40 12.23 10.35 5.29
CA ALA A 40 13.48 10.34 4.54
C ALA A 40 13.88 8.93 4.05
N TYR A 41 13.07 7.90 4.34
CA TYR A 41 13.35 6.56 3.83
C TYR A 41 12.99 6.48 2.35
N GLU A 42 14.00 6.31 1.52
CA GLU A 42 13.85 6.06 0.09
C GLU A 42 13.86 4.55 -0.18
N PRO A 43 12.71 3.94 -0.54
CA PRO A 43 12.68 2.55 -0.94
C PRO A 43 13.43 2.35 -2.26
N HIS A 44 13.97 1.15 -2.49
CA HIS A 44 14.39 0.77 -3.85
C HIS A 44 13.27 1.05 -4.86
N TYR A 45 13.64 1.54 -6.05
CA TYR A 45 12.69 1.95 -7.08
C TYR A 45 11.59 0.91 -7.34
N TRP A 46 11.97 -0.36 -7.51
CA TRP A 46 11.03 -1.46 -7.75
C TRP A 46 10.05 -1.68 -6.61
N MET A 47 10.48 -1.49 -5.37
CA MET A 47 9.64 -1.60 -4.17
C MET A 47 8.62 -0.46 -4.12
N GLY A 48 9.05 0.78 -4.40
CA GLY A 48 8.15 1.93 -4.50
C GLY A 48 7.11 1.77 -5.62
N LEU A 49 7.53 1.25 -6.77
CA LEU A 49 6.65 0.97 -7.91
C LEU A 49 5.64 -0.15 -7.59
N ALA A 50 6.08 -1.25 -7.00
CA ALA A 50 5.22 -2.36 -6.62
C ALA A 50 4.14 -1.94 -5.60
N LEU A 51 4.53 -1.15 -4.58
CA LEU A 51 3.57 -0.57 -3.63
C LEU A 51 2.55 0.33 -4.32
N THR A 52 3.00 1.14 -5.30
CA THR A 52 2.12 2.03 -6.06
C THR A 52 1.09 1.24 -6.85
N ARG A 53 1.51 0.19 -7.56
CA ARG A 53 0.63 -0.69 -8.33
C ARG A 53 -0.42 -1.36 -7.43
N LEU A 54 0.03 -1.93 -6.30
CA LEU A 54 -0.86 -2.55 -5.33
C LEU A 54 -1.94 -1.58 -4.83
N TRP A 55 -1.55 -0.35 -4.48
CA TRP A 55 -2.50 0.67 -4.01
C TRP A 55 -3.52 1.05 -5.08
N ILE A 56 -3.10 1.22 -6.35
CA ILE A 56 -3.99 1.54 -7.46
C ILE A 56 -5.01 0.42 -7.67
N ASP A 57 -4.57 -0.84 -7.67
CA ASP A 57 -5.46 -1.99 -7.89
C ASP A 57 -6.46 -2.17 -6.76
N ALA A 58 -6.02 -1.98 -5.51
CA ALA A 58 -6.90 -2.02 -4.34
C ALA A 58 -7.94 -0.88 -4.37
N ALA A 59 -7.53 0.33 -4.73
CA ALA A 59 -8.42 1.49 -4.87
C ALA A 59 -9.48 1.26 -5.95
N ARG A 60 -9.08 0.69 -7.11
CA ARG A 60 -10.00 0.34 -8.20
C ARG A 60 -11.04 -0.69 -7.75
N LYS A 61 -10.60 -1.80 -7.16
CA LYS A 61 -11.50 -2.84 -6.64
C LYS A 61 -12.50 -2.27 -5.64
N ARG A 62 -12.04 -1.43 -4.73
CA ARG A 62 -12.90 -0.78 -3.73
C ARG A 62 -13.94 0.13 -4.39
N ARG A 63 -13.54 0.94 -5.37
CA ARG A 63 -14.45 1.81 -6.11
C ARG A 63 -15.54 1.00 -6.83
N ASP A 64 -15.16 -0.11 -7.44
CA ASP A 64 -16.10 -0.95 -8.19
C ASP A 64 -17.09 -1.65 -7.24
N MET A 65 -16.65 -2.11 -6.06
CA MET A 65 -17.53 -2.65 -5.01
C MET A 65 -18.53 -1.61 -4.49
N LEU A 66 -18.08 -0.37 -4.26
CA LEU A 66 -18.96 0.72 -3.81
C LEU A 66 -19.98 1.13 -4.88
N ARG A 67 -19.65 0.99 -6.16
CA ARG A 67 -20.59 1.22 -7.26
C ARG A 67 -21.63 0.10 -7.35
N ALA A 68 -21.20 -1.16 -7.26
CA ALA A 68 -22.08 -2.31 -7.33
C ALA A 68 -23.06 -2.41 -6.15
N GLY A 69 -22.66 -1.96 -4.95
CA GLY A 69 -23.54 -1.96 -3.78
C GLY A 69 -24.56 -0.82 -3.71
N ASN A 70 -24.48 0.16 -4.62
CA ASN A 70 -25.40 1.31 -4.72
C ASN A 70 -26.37 1.18 -5.91
N SER A 71 -26.45 0.00 -6.53
CA SER A 71 -27.36 -0.35 -7.64
C SER A 71 -28.28 -1.47 -7.19
#